data_AF-A0A1Z3HI17-F1
#
_entry.id   AF-A0A1Z3HI17-F1
#
_cell.length_a   1.000
_cell.length_b   1.000
_cell.length_c   1.000
_cell.angle_alpha   90.00
_cell.angle_beta   90.00
_cell.angle_gamma   90.00
#
_symmetry.space_group_name_H-M   'P 1'
#
loop_
_entity.id
_entity.type
_entity.pdbx_description
1 polymer ?
#
loop_
_entity_poly.entity_id
_entity_poly.type
_entity_poly.pdbx_seq_one_letter_code
_entity_poly.pdbx_strand_id
1 'polypeptide(L)' 'MSPSNLSQMTFDDLQQIIAQIVDERIEQYLASSPLKQPPIKETLSSISQHRWTPPPDAPTVVEMLRSDRER' A
#
# COMPACT_ATOMS: atom_id res chain seq x y z
N MET A 1 -13.99 -1.99 30.37
CA MET A 1 -13.15 -2.60 31.42
C MET A 1 -12.65 -1.47 32.31
N SER A 2 -13.04 -1.44 33.58
CA SER A 2 -12.50 -0.48 34.56
C SER A 2 -11.00 -0.78 34.79
N PRO A 3 -10.17 0.24 35.04
CA PRO A 3 -8.72 0.09 34.96
C PRO A 3 -8.24 -0.80 36.11
N SER A 4 -7.77 -2.00 35.78
CA SER A 4 -6.78 -2.69 36.61
C SER A 4 -5.63 -1.70 36.79
N ASN A 5 -5.35 -1.34 38.05
CA ASN A 5 -4.35 -0.33 38.40
C ASN A 5 -3.08 -0.51 37.56
N LEU A 6 -2.73 0.50 36.74
CA LEU A 6 -1.48 0.50 35.96
C LEU A 6 -0.26 0.27 36.87
N SER A 7 -0.36 0.64 38.15
CA SER A 7 0.66 0.42 39.17
C SER A 7 0.88 -1.04 39.58
N GLN A 8 0.00 -1.96 39.19
CA GLN A 8 0.11 -3.40 39.45
C GLN A 8 0.54 -4.21 38.23
N MET A 9 0.65 -3.56 37.06
CA MET A 9 1.07 -4.20 35.82
C MET A 9 2.59 -4.31 35.76
N THR A 10 3.07 -5.44 35.27
CA THR A 10 4.48 -5.60 34.91
C THR A 10 4.77 -4.87 33.60
N PHE A 11 6.05 -4.70 33.28
CA PHE A 11 6.45 -4.11 32.00
C PHE A 11 5.93 -4.94 30.81
N ASP A 12 5.91 -6.26 30.93
CA ASP A 12 5.43 -7.18 29.89
C ASP A 12 3.92 -7.03 29.67
N ASP A 13 3.14 -6.83 30.74
CA ASP A 13 1.70 -6.58 30.65
C ASP A 13 1.42 -5.28 29.88
N LEU A 14 2.22 -4.23 30.12
CA LEU A 14 2.12 -2.96 29.40
C LEU A 14 2.49 -3.13 27.92
N GLN A 15 3.53 -3.92 27.60
CA GLN A 15 3.89 -4.21 26.22
C GLN A 15 2.77 -4.95 25.48
N GLN A 16 2.14 -5.94 26.13
CA GLN A 16 1.02 -6.67 25.53
C GLN A 16 -0.17 -5.76 25.26
N ILE A 17 -0.53 -4.89 26.20
CA ILE A 17 -1.64 -3.94 26.02
C ILE A 17 -1.34 -2.97 24.86
N ILE A 18 -0.11 -2.46 24.77
CA ILE A 18 0.29 -1.57 23.67
C ILE A 18 0.21 -2.31 22.33
N ALA A 19 0.74 -3.54 22.26
CA ALA A 19 0.69 -4.34 21.05
C ALA A 19 -0.76 -4.58 20.59
N GLN A 20 -1.64 -4.97 21.52
CA GLN A 20 -3.06 -5.18 21.24
C GLN A 20 -3.74 -3.90 20.71
N ILE A 21 -3.50 -2.75 21.34
CA ILE A 21 -4.08 -1.47 20.90
C ILE A 21 -3.56 -1.07 19.51
N VAL A 22 -2.29 -1.32 19.23
CA VAL A 22 -1.68 -1.04 17.91
C VAL A 22 -2.31 -1.94 16.85
N ASP A 23 -2.42 -3.24 17.11
CA ASP A 23 -3.03 -4.21 16.20
C ASP A 23 -4.49 -3.84 15.89
N GLU A 24 -5.30 -3.57 16.92
CA GLU A 24 -6.69 -3.14 16.75
C GLU A 24 -6.80 -1.85 15.91
N ARG A 25 -5.89 -0.89 16.09
CA ARG A 25 -5.87 0.34 15.29
C ARG A 25 -5.43 0.11 13.85
N ILE A 26 -4.47 -0.77 13.61
CA ILE A 26 -4.03 -1.13 12.25
C ILE A 26 -5.18 -1.82 11.51
N GLU A 27 -5.86 -2.77 12.14
CA GLU A 27 -7.01 -3.45 11.55
C GLU A 27 -8.14 -2.47 11.22
N GLN A 28 -8.46 -1.55 12.14
CA GLN A 28 -9.45 -0.50 11.89
C GLN A 28 -9.01 0.44 10.77
N TYR A 29 -7.72 0.79 10.68
CA TYR A 29 -7.20 1.62 9.60
C TYR A 29 -7.26 0.89 8.25
N LEU A 30 -6.90 -0.39 8.20
CA LEU A 30 -6.99 -1.20 6.98
C LEU A 30 -8.43 -1.43 6.55
N ALA A 31 -9.34 -1.65 7.50
CA ALA A 31 -10.77 -1.81 7.23
C ALA A 31 -11.46 -0.50 6.81
N SER A 32 -11.00 0.64 7.34
CA SER A 32 -11.54 1.96 7.03
C SER A 32 -10.87 2.64 5.84
N SER A 33 -9.69 2.19 5.42
CA SER A 33 -8.98 2.75 4.26
C SER A 33 -9.85 2.55 3.02
N PRO A 34 -10.42 3.63 2.45
CA PRO A 34 -11.20 3.56 1.24
C PRO A 34 -10.23 3.55 0.07
N LEU A 35 -9.24 2.65 0.08
CA LEU A 35 -8.71 2.13 -1.16
C LEU A 35 -9.84 1.27 -1.74
N LYS A 36 -10.87 1.93 -2.26
CA LYS A 36 -11.71 1.39 -3.33
C LYS A 36 -10.74 1.12 -4.45
N GLN A 37 -10.04 -0.01 -4.38
CA GLN A 37 -9.32 -0.53 -5.51
C GLN A 37 -10.43 -0.69 -6.56
N PRO A 38 -10.37 0.07 -7.67
CA PRO A 38 -11.33 -0.11 -8.73
C PRO A 38 -11.34 -1.61 -9.06
N PRO A 39 -12.51 -2.22 -9.32
CA PRO A 39 -12.58 -3.62 -9.68
C PRO A 39 -11.50 -3.91 -10.72
N ILE A 40 -10.75 -5.00 -10.58
CA ILE A 40 -9.60 -5.33 -11.45
C ILE A 40 -9.95 -5.14 -12.94
N LYS A 41 -11.19 -5.48 -13.31
CA LYS A 41 -11.76 -5.27 -14.65
C LYS A 41 -11.74 -3.81 -15.11
N GLU A 42 -12.12 -2.87 -14.27
CA GLU A 42 -12.12 -1.43 -14.56
C GLU A 42 -10.69 -0.90 -14.73
N THR A 43 -9.75 -1.33 -13.86
CA THR A 43 -8.32 -1.00 -13.99
C THR A 43 -7.75 -1.51 -15.31
N LEU A 44 -7.99 -2.77 -15.65
CA LEU A 44 -7.52 -3.37 -16.90
C LEU A 44 -8.16 -2.71 -18.13
N SER A 45 -9.45 -2.34 -18.04
CA SER A 45 -10.15 -1.59 -19.09
C SER A 45 -9.50 -0.22 -19.30
N SER A 46 -9.21 0.51 -18.21
CA SER A 46 -8.52 1.80 -18.27
C SER A 46 -7.12 1.67 -18.87
N ILE A 47 -6.33 0.68 -18.45
CA ILE A 47 -5.00 0.42 -19.04
C ILE A 47 -5.12 0.16 -20.55
N SER A 48 -6.11 -0.62 -20.97
CA SER A 48 -6.31 -0.91 -22.40
C SER A 48 -6.70 0.32 -23.22
N GLN A 49 -7.50 1.23 -22.65
CA GLN A 49 -7.93 2.46 -23.31
C GLN A 49 -6.80 3.48 -23.45
N HIS A 50 -5.91 3.53 -22.47
CA HIS A 50 -4.78 4.47 -22.43
C HIS A 50 -3.47 3.84 -22.94
N ARG A 51 -3.53 2.62 -23.50
CA ARG A 51 -2.38 1.96 -24.08
C ARG A 51 -1.97 2.70 -25.35
N TRP A 52 -0.88 3.45 -25.25
CA TRP A 52 -0.20 3.98 -26.42
C TRP A 52 0.47 2.84 -27.18
N THR A 53 0.08 2.66 -28.44
CA THR A 53 0.82 1.81 -29.38
C THR A 53 1.87 2.69 -30.05
N PRO A 54 3.16 2.53 -29.73
CA PRO A 54 4.20 3.30 -30.39
C PRO A 54 4.17 3.07 -31.91
N PRO A 55 4.47 4.11 -32.73
CA PRO A 55 4.68 3.92 -34.17
C PRO A 55 5.83 2.94 -34.42
N PRO A 56 5.90 2.31 -35.61
CA PRO A 56 6.89 1.27 -35.90
C PRO A 56 8.34 1.74 -35.77
N ASP A 57 8.58 3.04 -35.98
CA ASP A 57 9.91 3.67 -35.90
C ASP A 57 10.23 4.21 -34.49
N ALA A 58 9.34 4.03 -33.51
CA ALA A 58 9.60 4.48 -32.15
C ALA A 58 10.72 3.64 -31.50
N PRO A 59 11.64 4.27 -30.76
CA PRO A 59 12.67 3.55 -30.03
C PRO A 59 12.03 2.62 -29.01
N THR A 60 12.59 1.42 -28.90
CA THR A 60 12.24 0.46 -27.86
C THR A 60 12.61 1.02 -26.49
N VAL A 61 11.97 0.50 -25.44
CA VAL A 61 12.28 0.86 -24.05
C VAL A 61 13.78 0.69 -23.75
N VAL A 62 14.42 -0.34 -24.31
CA VAL A 62 15.85 -0.59 -24.13
C VAL A 62 16.70 0.48 -24.80
N GLU A 63 16.36 0.92 -26.01
CA GLU A 63 17.05 1.99 -26.72
C GLU A 63 16.90 3.34 -26.02
N MET A 64 15.72 3.61 -25.44
CA MET A 64 15.48 4.79 -24.62
C MET A 64 16.36 4.81 -23.37
N LEU A 65 16.44 3.68 -22.65
CA LEU A 65 17.26 3.55 -21.45
C LEU A 65 18.76 3.65 -21.74
N ARG A 66 19.22 3.18 -22.90
CA ARG A 66 20.63 3.36 -23.33
C ARG A 66 20.92 4.81 -23.68
N SER A 67 20.05 5.45 -24.46
CA SER A 67 20.20 6.87 -24.83
C SER A 67 20.27 7.80 -23.62
N ASP A 68 19.49 7.51 -22.56
CA ASP A 68 19.51 8.29 -21.31
C ASP A 68 20.80 8.09 -20.51
N ARG A 69 21.37 6.88 -20.54
CA ARG A 69 22.64 6.56 -19.88
C ARG A 69 23.87 7.12 -20.60
N GLU A 70 23.79 7.24 -21.92
CA GLU A 70 24.85 7.76 -22.79
C GLU A 70 24.86 9.29 -22.88
N ARG A 71 23.87 9.96 -22.26
CA ARG A 71 23.78 11.41 -22.12
C ARG A 71 24.52 11.90 -20.88
#